data_AF-A0AAD5R1M4-F1
#
_entry.id   AF-A0AAD5R1M4-F1
#
_cell.length_a   1.000
_cell.length_b   1.000
_cell.length_c   1.000
_cell.angle_alpha   90.00
_cell.angle_beta   90.00
_cell.angle_gamma   90.00
#
_symmetry.space_group_name_H-M   'P 1'
#
loop_
_entity.id
_entity.type
_entity.pdbx_description
1 polymer ?
#
loop_
_entity_poly.entity_id
_entity_poly.type
_entity_poly.pdbx_seq_one_letter_code
_entity_poly.pdbx_strand_id
1 'polypeptide(L)'
;MLRHLLAIFALAGCVMAGVHQVPLVKVESMRTKMMREGSWPRYVEMRNVARLARAMMPNGASVSQRVSDFDDEEYLGNITIGTPGQTFRVRYLFAIQPLA
;
A
#
# COMPACT_ATOMS: atom_id res chain seq x y z
N MET A 1 27.64 -12.97 39.38
CA MET A 1 27.98 -12.38 38.06
C MET A 1 27.36 -13.14 36.89
N LEU A 2 27.55 -14.46 36.76
CA LEU A 2 27.03 -15.27 35.63
C LEU A 2 25.50 -15.18 35.42
N ARG A 3 24.70 -15.17 36.50
CA ARG A 3 23.23 -15.07 36.44
C ARG A 3 22.73 -13.77 35.81
N HIS A 4 23.43 -12.66 36.06
CA HIS A 4 23.06 -11.35 35.50
C HIS A 4 23.46 -11.24 34.04
N LEU A 5 24.59 -11.82 33.65
CA LEU A 5 25.00 -11.92 32.24
C LEU A 5 23.98 -12.71 31.41
N LEU A 6 23.49 -13.84 31.92
CA LEU A 6 22.45 -14.64 31.28
C LEU A 6 21.13 -13.87 31.12
N ALA A 7 20.74 -13.09 32.13
CA ALA A 7 19.54 -12.27 32.07
C ALA A 7 19.63 -11.16 31.02
N ILE A 8 20.79 -10.50 30.90
CA ILE A 8 21.04 -9.47 29.89
C ILE A 8 21.02 -10.07 28.48
N PHE A 9 21.61 -11.24 28.29
CA PHE A 9 21.64 -11.92 26.99
C PHE A 9 20.24 -12.35 26.52
N ALA A 10 19.42 -12.85 27.45
CA ALA A 10 18.02 -13.19 27.17
C ALA A 10 17.21 -11.95 26.78
N LEU A 11 17.37 -10.84 27.51
CA LEU A 11 16.73 -9.56 27.17
C LEU A 11 17.19 -9.04 25.80
N ALA A 12 18.48 -9.09 25.49
CA ALA A 12 19.00 -8.64 24.19
C ALA A 12 18.40 -9.42 23.01
N GLY A 13 18.19 -10.74 23.17
CA GLY A 13 17.50 -11.56 22.18
C GLY A 13 16.04 -11.16 21.94
N CYS A 14 15.34 -10.68 22.98
CA CYS A 14 13.96 -10.19 22.85
C CYS A 14 13.84 -8.83 22.14
N VAL A 15 14.92 -8.04 22.05
CA VAL A 15 14.90 -6.69 21.43
C VAL A 15 15.26 -6.72 19.94
N MET A 16 15.78 -7.84 19.43
CA MET A 16 16.11 -8.01 18.01
C MET A 16 14.84 -8.21 17.17
N ALA A 17 14.09 -7.12 16.95
CA ALA A 17 13.07 -7.09 15.92
C ALA A 17 13.77 -7.05 14.54
N GLY A 18 13.53 -8.06 13.71
CA GLY A 18 14.03 -8.08 12.33
C GLY A 18 13.36 -7.00 11.50
N VAL A 19 14.04 -5.88 11.26
CA VAL A 19 13.55 -4.82 10.37
C VAL A 19 14.02 -5.12 8.95
N HIS A 20 13.08 -5.48 8.08
CA HIS A 20 13.34 -5.64 6.65
C HIS A 20 12.92 -4.37 5.90
N GLN A 21 13.88 -3.71 5.27
CA GLN A 21 13.63 -2.54 4.44
C GLN A 21 13.47 -2.96 2.98
N VAL A 22 12.36 -2.55 2.37
CA VAL A 22 12.13 -2.73 0.94
C VAL A 22 12.37 -1.38 0.25
N PRO A 23 13.24 -1.31 -0.78
CA PRO A 23 13.43 -0.08 -1.53
C PRO A 23 12.14 0.26 -2.29
N LEU A 24 11.64 1.48 -2.05
CA LEU A 24 10.46 2.02 -2.72
C LEU A 24 10.88 3.04 -3.77
N VAL A 25 10.29 2.95 -4.96
CA VAL A 25 10.44 3.91 -6.03
C VAL A 25 9.19 4.77 -6.09
N LYS A 26 9.39 6.09 -6.02
CA LYS A 26 8.31 7.06 -6.23
C LYS A 26 7.97 7.12 -7.72
N VAL A 27 6.69 6.99 -8.03
CA VAL A 27 6.12 7.05 -9.39
C VAL A 27 5.00 8.07 -9.40
N GLU A 28 4.73 8.66 -10.56
CA GLU A 28 3.61 9.57 -10.75
C GLU A 28 2.27 8.88 -10.45
N SER A 29 1.45 9.51 -9.61
CA SER A 29 0.10 9.07 -9.28
C SER A 29 -0.83 9.15 -10.50
N MET A 30 -1.84 8.28 -10.53
CA MET A 30 -2.82 8.28 -11.62
C MET A 30 -3.55 9.62 -11.71
N ARG A 31 -3.85 10.21 -10.54
CA ARG A 31 -4.41 11.55 -10.46
C ARG A 31 -3.52 12.60 -11.14
N THR A 32 -2.23 12.65 -10.84
CA THR A 32 -1.30 13.64 -11.44
C THR A 32 -1.23 13.49 -12.95
N LYS A 33 -1.16 12.24 -13.44
CA LYS A 33 -1.23 11.96 -14.87
C LYS A 33 -2.52 12.47 -15.51
N MET A 34 -3.67 12.21 -14.90
CA MET A 34 -4.99 12.64 -15.43
C MET A 34 -5.20 14.16 -15.32
N MET A 35 -4.63 14.81 -14.31
CA MET A 35 -4.67 16.27 -14.20
C MET A 35 -3.85 16.91 -15.33
N ARG A 36 -2.68 16.35 -15.66
CA ARG A 36 -1.88 16.77 -16.81
C ARG A 36 -2.62 16.60 -18.13
N GLU A 37 -3.31 15.48 -18.29
CA GLU A 37 -4.12 15.17 -19.49
C GLU A 37 -5.46 15.92 -19.54
N GLY A 38 -5.86 16.60 -18.45
CA GLY A 38 -7.17 17.26 -18.33
C GLY A 38 -8.36 16.31 -18.19
N SER A 39 -8.12 15.00 -18.04
CA SER A 39 -9.15 13.96 -17.97
C SER A 39 -9.70 13.74 -16.55
N TRP A 40 -9.05 14.31 -15.54
CA TRP A 40 -9.41 14.14 -14.12
C TRP A 40 -10.86 14.51 -13.77
N PRO A 41 -11.44 15.65 -14.23
CA PRO A 41 -12.81 16.02 -13.87
C PRO A 41 -13.84 14.98 -14.33
N ARG A 42 -13.70 14.48 -15.57
CA ARG A 42 -14.57 13.46 -16.15
C ARG A 42 -14.49 12.15 -15.36
N TYR A 43 -13.29 11.76 -14.94
CA TYR A 43 -13.09 10.56 -14.13
C TYR A 43 -13.79 10.65 -12.78
N VAL A 44 -13.66 11.80 -12.09
CA VAL A 44 -14.32 12.05 -10.81
C VAL A 44 -15.84 12.00 -10.96
N GLU A 45 -16.39 12.60 -12.02
CA GLU A 45 -17.83 12.58 -12.29
C GLU A 45 -18.35 11.15 -12.48
N MET A 46 -17.71 10.35 -13.34
CA MET A 46 -18.08 8.95 -13.56
C MET A 46 -18.01 8.13 -12.27
N ARG A 47 -16.99 8.35 -11.44
CA ARG A 47 -16.83 7.67 -10.15
C ARG A 47 -17.94 8.05 -9.18
N ASN A 48 -18.34 9.31 -9.12
CA ASN A 48 -19.43 9.78 -8.28
C ASN A 48 -20.78 9.19 -8.71
N VAL A 49 -21.05 9.13 -10.02
CA VAL A 49 -22.24 8.46 -10.57
C VAL A 49 -22.27 6.98 -10.19
N ALA A 50 -21.14 6.27 -10.31
CA ALA A 50 -21.05 4.86 -9.92
C ALA A 50 -21.29 4.66 -8.41
N ARG A 51 -20.79 5.55 -7.55
CA ARG A 51 -21.04 5.53 -6.10
C ARG A 51 -22.51 5.76 -5.79
N LEU A 52 -23.16 6.72 -6.45
CA LEU A 52 -24.60 6.98 -6.32
C LEU A 52 -25.44 5.79 -6.76
N ALA A 53 -25.17 5.23 -7.95
CA ALA A 53 -25.88 4.06 -8.46
C ALA A 53 -25.79 2.86 -7.50
N ARG A 54 -24.63 2.69 -6.86
CA ARG A 54 -24.40 1.65 -5.86
C ARG A 54 -25.11 1.92 -4.53
N ALA A 55 -25.21 3.17 -4.11
CA ALA A 55 -25.97 3.57 -2.92
C ALA A 55 -27.49 3.40 -3.11
N MET A 56 -27.98 3.48 -4.34
CA MET A 56 -29.40 3.26 -4.68
C MET A 56 -29.76 1.78 -4.85
N MET A 57 -28.79 0.85 -4.73
CA MET A 57 -29.04 -0.58 -4.90
C MET A 57 -29.77 -1.15 -3.67
N PRO A 58 -30.80 -2.00 -3.85
CA PRO A 58 -31.55 -2.54 -2.72
C PRO A 58 -30.69 -3.37 -1.76
N ASN A 59 -30.97 -3.24 -0.46
CA ASN A 59 -30.29 -3.94 0.63
C ASN A 59 -30.42 -5.45 0.44
N GLY A 60 -29.39 -6.11 -0.09
CA GLY A 60 -29.39 -7.54 -0.41
C GLY A 60 -28.68 -7.89 -1.72
N ALA A 61 -28.44 -6.91 -2.58
CA ALA A 61 -27.49 -7.10 -3.68
C ALA A 61 -26.07 -7.28 -3.12
N SER A 62 -25.30 -8.20 -3.67
CA SER A 62 -23.91 -8.44 -3.28
C SER A 62 -23.03 -7.22 -3.62
N VAL A 63 -22.92 -6.31 -2.66
CA VAL A 63 -22.09 -5.12 -2.77
C VAL A 63 -20.62 -5.55 -2.61
N SER A 64 -19.97 -5.90 -3.72
CA SER A 64 -18.53 -6.23 -3.75
C SER A 64 -17.72 -5.07 -3.18
N GLN A 65 -17.22 -5.18 -1.95
CA GLN A 65 -16.40 -4.16 -1.26
C GLN A 65 -15.06 -3.95 -1.99
N ARG A 66 -15.13 -3.29 -3.14
CA ARG A 66 -13.96 -2.94 -3.94
C ARG A 66 -13.34 -1.70 -3.33
N VAL A 67 -12.21 -1.89 -2.65
CA VAL A 67 -11.32 -0.79 -2.26
C VAL A 67 -10.70 -0.27 -3.55
N SER A 68 -11.08 0.93 -3.99
CA SER A 68 -10.65 1.50 -5.28
C SER A 68 -9.91 2.82 -5.13
N ASP A 69 -9.51 3.19 -3.91
CA ASP A 69 -8.95 4.50 -3.59
C ASP A 69 -7.42 4.51 -3.82
N PHE A 70 -6.98 4.06 -4.99
CA PHE A 70 -5.56 3.94 -5.38
C PHE A 70 -5.05 5.08 -6.26
N ASP A 71 -5.88 6.11 -6.48
CA ASP A 71 -5.61 7.19 -7.43
C ASP A 71 -4.41 8.07 -7.02
N ASP A 72 -4.16 8.15 -5.71
CA ASP A 72 -3.11 8.96 -5.08
C ASP A 72 -1.89 8.11 -4.66
N GLU A 73 -1.86 6.81 -4.95
CA GLU A 73 -0.73 5.95 -4.58
C GLU A 73 0.50 6.17 -5.48
N GLU A 74 1.64 6.47 -4.86
CA GLU A 74 2.88 6.89 -5.55
C GLU A 74 4.07 5.95 -5.32
N TYR A 75 3.99 4.96 -4.42
CA TYR A 75 5.15 4.14 -4.04
C TYR A 75 5.03 2.70 -4.54
N LEU A 76 6.02 2.28 -5.33
CA LEU A 76 6.15 0.92 -5.84
C LEU A 76 7.39 0.23 -5.26
N GLY A 77 7.25 -1.04 -4.89
CA GLY A 77 8.38 -1.89 -4.53
C GLY A 77 8.37 -3.18 -5.34
N ASN A 78 9.54 -3.78 -5.50
CA ASN A 78 9.69 -5.07 -6.17
C ASN A 78 9.69 -6.19 -5.12
N ILE A 79 8.89 -7.23 -5.36
CA ILE A 79 8.87 -8.43 -4.53
C ILE A 79 9.09 -9.66 -5.41
N THR A 80 9.66 -10.72 -4.84
CA THR A 80 9.86 -11.99 -5.53
C THR A 80 9.01 -13.06 -4.86
N ILE A 81 8.22 -13.80 -5.65
CA ILE A 81 7.33 -14.85 -5.18
C ILE A 81 7.67 -16.18 -5.89
N GLY A 82 7.71 -17.28 -5.12
CA GLY A 82 7.84 -18.64 -5.63
C GLY A 82 9.27 -19.15 -5.79
N THR A 83 9.38 -20.42 -6.19
CA THR A 83 10.65 -21.09 -6.55
C THR A 83 10.45 -21.86 -7.85
N PRO A 84 11.10 -21.49 -8.97
CA PRO A 84 12.00 -20.35 -9.12
C PRO A 84 11.29 -19.00 -8.91
N GLY A 85 12.03 -18.00 -8.42
CA GLY A 85 11.49 -16.71 -8.03
C GLY A 85 11.02 -15.86 -9.22
N GLN A 86 9.78 -15.38 -9.17
CA GLN A 86 9.20 -14.44 -10.12
C GLN A 86 9.07 -13.05 -9.49
N THR A 87 9.55 -12.01 -10.19
CA THR A 87 9.53 -10.62 -9.67
C THR A 87 8.24 -9.89 -10.07
N PHE A 88 7.59 -9.26 -9.09
CA PHE A 88 6.39 -8.45 -9.26
C PHE A 88 6.62 -7.04 -8.75
N ARG A 89 6.00 -6.04 -9.39
CA ARG A 89 5.99 -4.66 -8.92
C ARG A 89 4.66 -4.36 -8.24
N VAL A 90 4.71 -4.05 -6.95
CA VAL A 90 3.53 -3.94 -6.07
C VAL A 90 3.45 -2.53 -5.47
N ARG A 91 2.22 -2.04 -5.30
CA ARG A 91 1.93 -0.75 -4.66
C ARG A 91 1.97 -0.91 -3.14
N TYR A 92 2.66 0.00 -2.47
CA TYR A 92 2.73 0.05 -1.01
C TYR A 92 1.82 1.16 -0.50
N LEU A 93 0.75 0.77 0.20
CA LEU A 93 -0.21 1.70 0.81
C LEU A 93 0.42 2.54 1.95
N PHE A 94 1.40 1.96 2.64
CA PHE A 94 2.17 2.63 3.70
C PHE A 94 3.63 2.72 3.28
N ALA A 95 4.06 3.91 2.89
CA ALA A 95 5.47 4.25 2.72
C ALA A 95 5.86 5.19 3.85
N ILE A 96 6.83 4.79 4.68
CA ILE A 96 7.46 5.71 5.62
C ILE A 96 8.33 6.63 4.77
N GLN A 97 7.85 7.85 4.49
CA GLN A 97 8.69 8.84 3.83
C GLN A 97 9.90 9.11 4.73
N PRO A 98 11.14 9.00 4.22
CA PRO A 98 12.29 9.49 4.97
C PRO A 98 12.08 10.99 5.20
N LEU A 99 12.13 11.41 6.46
CA LEU A 99 12.15 12.82 6.82
C LEU A 99 13.37 13.44 6.12
N ALA A 100 13.13 14.42 5.25
CA ALA A 100 14.19 15.19 4.59
C ALA A 100 14.91 16.09 5.59
#